data_AF-A0A8T4Y0W9-F1
#
_entry.id   AF-A0A8T4Y0W9-F1
#
_cell.length_a   1.000
_cell.length_b   1.000
_cell.length_c   1.000
_cell.angle_alpha   90.00
_cell.angle_beta   90.00
_cell.angle_gamma   90.00
#
_symmetry.space_group_name_H-M   'P 1'
#
loop_
_entity.id
_entity.type
_entity.pdbx_description
1 polymer ?
#
loop_
_entity_poly.entity_id
_entity_poly.type
_entity_poly.pdbx_seq_one_letter_code
_entity_poly.pdbx_strand_id
1 'polypeptide(L)'
;CVAAAPYYLFKVSRADVENFPRGIVEPKEYCDGDLLDLVKIYQMEPVRYHRTIEHFENDMDKRYWWPLWPSWFYVKPNTYMLCYESQSLTYVVVQPSTQEGLKGKTVALCEYAGSRSAIIEAMPWIFKKYGIEKLLVWVSPFDLEFKYLLKKMGLKPEVEDLPGHTIRMIDFQRLCGRLQPYFEVHLGFRDVELLNFRQENDVFTVEFKNQRLHFDSRMVVRLVFGSVEEPLKIPKNGELATILKKIFPIPFPWPGLEAF
;
A
#
# COMPACT_ATOMS: atom_id res chain seq x y z
N CYS A 1 3.47 5.41 -18.93
CA CYS A 1 3.30 5.07 -17.50
C CYS A 1 3.23 6.37 -16.70
N VAL A 2 2.62 6.34 -15.53
CA VAL A 2 2.64 7.43 -14.53
C VAL A 2 3.11 6.87 -13.19
N ALA A 3 3.55 7.73 -12.28
CA ALA A 3 3.90 7.31 -10.93
C ALA A 3 2.73 6.55 -10.27
N ALA A 4 3.04 5.48 -9.56
CA ALA A 4 2.02 4.67 -8.90
C ALA A 4 1.44 5.41 -7.70
N ALA A 5 0.14 5.14 -7.46
CA ALA A 5 -0.79 5.70 -6.47
C ALA A 5 -0.17 6.47 -5.28
N PRO A 6 -0.89 7.46 -4.72
CA PRO A 6 -0.40 8.22 -3.57
C PRO A 6 -0.25 7.31 -2.34
N TYR A 7 0.78 7.56 -1.53
CA TYR A 7 1.00 6.93 -0.23
C TYR A 7 1.31 7.98 0.84
N TYR A 8 1.03 7.62 2.08
CA TYR A 8 1.34 8.43 3.26
C TYR A 8 2.65 7.93 3.86
N LEU A 9 3.71 8.72 3.76
CA LEU A 9 4.98 8.47 4.42
C LEU A 9 4.96 9.07 5.82
N PHE A 10 4.99 8.20 6.83
CA PHE A 10 5.24 8.59 8.21
C PHE A 10 6.72 8.40 8.54
N LYS A 11 7.35 9.47 9.01
CA LYS A 11 8.74 9.44 9.51
C LYS A 11 8.68 9.40 11.03
N VAL A 12 8.90 8.24 11.60
CA VAL A 12 8.93 8.05 13.06
C VAL A 12 10.36 8.28 13.54
N SER A 13 10.54 9.08 14.58
CA SER A 13 11.84 9.33 15.21
C SER A 13 11.98 8.58 16.54
N ARG A 14 13.21 8.54 17.07
CA ARG A 14 13.47 7.96 18.37
C ARG A 14 12.70 8.65 19.50
N ALA A 15 12.51 9.97 19.42
CA ALA A 15 11.74 10.72 20.41
C ALA A 15 10.24 10.40 20.34
N ASP A 16 9.71 10.13 19.14
CA ASP A 16 8.29 9.80 18.98
C ASP A 16 7.95 8.49 19.71
N VAL A 17 8.79 7.45 19.55
CA VAL A 17 8.54 6.12 20.12
C VAL A 17 8.67 6.05 21.65
N GLU A 18 9.19 7.09 22.31
CA GLU A 18 9.22 7.15 23.78
C GLU A 18 7.82 7.16 24.37
N ASN A 19 6.86 7.74 23.65
CA ASN A 19 5.46 7.86 24.06
C ASN A 19 4.55 6.77 23.48
N PHE A 20 5.10 5.83 22.71
CA PHE A 20 4.33 4.76 22.11
C PHE A 20 3.97 3.71 23.17
N PRO A 21 2.83 3.02 23.01
CA PRO A 21 2.49 1.92 23.90
C PRO A 21 3.61 0.88 23.87
N ARG A 22 4.03 0.42 25.07
CA ARG A 22 4.92 -0.72 25.19
C ARG A 22 4.05 -1.95 25.31
N GLY A 23 4.09 -2.76 24.28
CA GLY A 23 3.21 -3.89 24.11
C GLY A 23 3.58 -5.13 24.89
N ILE A 24 2.59 -6.01 24.94
CA ILE A 24 2.68 -7.44 25.27
C ILE A 24 3.06 -8.29 24.04
N VAL A 25 3.21 -7.63 22.89
CA VAL A 25 3.58 -8.27 21.63
C VAL A 25 5.07 -8.60 21.64
N GLU A 26 5.38 -9.86 21.32
CA GLU A 26 6.74 -10.40 21.27
C GLU A 26 7.21 -10.51 19.80
N PRO A 27 8.24 -9.75 19.41
CA PRO A 27 8.83 -9.88 18.08
C PRO A 27 9.71 -11.13 17.99
N LYS A 28 9.40 -12.00 17.03
CA LYS A 28 10.15 -13.21 16.68
C LYS A 28 10.70 -13.08 15.26
N GLU A 29 11.97 -13.41 15.05
CA GLU A 29 12.50 -13.51 13.69
C GLU A 29 11.83 -14.66 12.95
N TYR A 30 11.39 -14.40 11.71
CA TYR A 30 10.77 -15.42 10.87
C TYR A 30 11.70 -16.62 10.69
N CYS A 31 11.12 -17.82 10.80
CA CYS A 31 11.72 -19.06 10.33
C CYS A 31 10.75 -19.83 9.42
N ASP A 32 11.24 -20.84 8.70
CA ASP A 32 10.44 -21.59 7.71
C ASP A 32 9.17 -22.23 8.32
N GLY A 33 9.18 -22.53 9.61
CA GLY A 33 8.00 -23.02 10.34
C GLY A 33 6.86 -22.00 10.46
N ASP A 34 7.13 -20.72 10.24
CA ASP A 34 6.15 -19.62 10.32
C ASP A 34 5.46 -19.33 8.98
N LEU A 35 5.90 -19.95 7.88
CA LEU A 35 5.45 -19.64 6.51
C LEU A 35 3.93 -19.66 6.36
N LEU A 36 3.28 -20.72 6.85
CA LEU A 36 1.83 -20.86 6.71
C LEU A 36 1.06 -19.78 7.49
N ASP A 37 1.56 -19.35 8.65
CA ASP A 37 0.91 -18.31 9.43
C ASP A 37 1.14 -16.93 8.82
N LEU A 38 2.33 -16.67 8.26
CA LEU A 38 2.60 -15.48 7.46
C LEU A 38 1.65 -15.38 6.27
N VAL A 39 1.48 -16.48 5.51
CA VAL A 39 0.56 -16.55 4.37
C VAL A 39 -0.89 -16.27 4.80
N LYS A 40 -1.35 -16.90 5.89
CA LYS A 40 -2.70 -16.66 6.42
C LYS A 40 -2.90 -15.19 6.80
N ILE A 41 -1.94 -14.58 7.49
CA ILE A 41 -1.97 -13.17 7.88
C ILE A 41 -2.07 -12.28 6.63
N TYR A 42 -1.22 -12.50 5.62
CA TYR A 42 -1.27 -11.75 4.38
C TYR A 42 -2.62 -11.89 3.67
N GLN A 43 -3.19 -13.10 3.65
CA GLN A 43 -4.46 -13.36 2.97
C GLN A 43 -5.66 -12.64 3.60
N MET A 44 -5.55 -12.21 4.86
CA MET A 44 -6.56 -11.37 5.52
C MET A 44 -6.53 -9.92 5.04
N GLU A 45 -5.48 -9.46 4.36
CA GLU A 45 -5.44 -8.10 3.83
C GLU A 45 -6.49 -7.92 2.72
N PRO A 46 -7.38 -6.91 2.81
CA PRO A 46 -8.46 -6.74 1.86
C PRO A 46 -7.97 -6.35 0.46
N VAL A 47 -6.80 -5.70 0.37
CA VAL A 47 -6.22 -5.19 -0.87
C VAL A 47 -4.78 -5.66 -0.95
N ARG A 48 -4.53 -6.65 -1.82
CA ARG A 48 -3.24 -7.35 -1.90
C ARG A 48 -3.03 -7.96 -3.28
N TYR A 49 -1.78 -8.32 -3.58
CA TYR A 49 -1.47 -9.15 -4.74
C TYR A 49 -1.89 -10.60 -4.49
N HIS A 50 -2.24 -11.31 -5.57
CA HIS A 50 -2.46 -12.75 -5.48
C HIS A 50 -1.11 -13.46 -5.50
N ARG A 51 -0.72 -14.04 -4.35
CA ARG A 51 0.54 -14.76 -4.18
C ARG A 51 0.27 -16.22 -3.83
N THR A 52 1.00 -17.14 -4.48
CA THR A 52 1.00 -18.55 -4.11
C THR A 52 1.97 -18.80 -2.96
N ILE A 53 1.91 -19.98 -2.34
CA ILE A 53 2.86 -20.33 -1.27
C ILE A 53 4.30 -20.31 -1.80
N GLU A 54 4.52 -20.76 -3.02
CA GLU A 54 5.83 -20.78 -3.68
C GLU A 54 6.40 -19.36 -3.87
N HIS A 55 5.55 -18.35 -4.11
CA HIS A 55 6.01 -16.95 -4.12
C HIS A 55 6.56 -16.54 -2.74
N PHE A 56 5.86 -16.87 -1.66
CA PHE A 56 6.35 -16.57 -0.31
C PHE A 56 7.61 -17.35 0.06
N GLU A 57 7.71 -18.62 -0.36
CA GLU A 57 8.93 -19.40 -0.17
C GLU A 57 10.12 -18.73 -0.84
N ASN A 58 9.95 -18.24 -2.07
CA ASN A 58 11.00 -17.52 -2.80
C ASN A 58 11.35 -16.18 -2.13
N ASP A 59 10.34 -15.38 -1.74
CA ASP A 59 10.53 -14.08 -1.07
C ASP A 59 11.27 -14.23 0.27
N MET A 60 10.99 -15.31 1.00
CA MET A 60 11.60 -15.60 2.29
C MET A 60 12.91 -16.38 2.15
N ASP A 61 13.17 -17.02 1.00
CA ASP A 61 14.42 -17.71 0.74
C ASP A 61 15.57 -16.68 0.70
N LYS A 62 16.40 -16.84 1.71
CA LYS A 62 17.59 -16.07 1.99
C LYS A 62 18.58 -15.98 0.81
N ARG A 63 18.48 -16.84 -0.20
CA ARG A 63 19.32 -16.93 -1.41
C ARG A 63 18.80 -16.12 -2.60
N TYR A 64 17.49 -15.88 -2.68
CA TYR A 64 16.83 -15.28 -3.85
C TYR A 64 16.20 -13.93 -3.53
N TRP A 65 16.86 -13.12 -2.68
CA TRP A 65 16.39 -11.77 -2.43
C TRP A 65 16.75 -10.88 -3.63
N TRP A 66 15.72 -10.28 -4.23
CA TRP A 66 15.93 -9.20 -5.18
C TRP A 66 15.99 -7.87 -4.42
N PRO A 67 16.88 -6.95 -4.79
CA PRO A 67 16.93 -5.67 -4.12
C PRO A 67 15.66 -4.86 -4.32
N LEU A 68 15.04 -4.51 -3.19
CA LEU A 68 13.88 -3.63 -3.15
C LEU A 68 14.30 -2.20 -3.48
N TRP A 69 13.47 -1.52 -4.27
CA TRP A 69 13.63 -0.10 -4.58
C TRP A 69 12.90 0.74 -3.51
N PRO A 70 13.40 1.92 -3.09
CA PRO A 70 14.50 2.68 -3.68
C PRO A 70 15.88 2.07 -3.50
N SER A 71 16.80 2.48 -4.39
CA SER A 71 18.22 2.07 -4.45
C SER A 71 19.05 2.32 -3.18
N TRP A 72 18.39 2.77 -2.13
CA TRP A 72 18.95 3.09 -0.82
C TRP A 72 18.64 2.01 0.21
N PHE A 73 18.01 0.90 -0.22
CA PHE A 73 17.70 -0.29 0.58
C PHE A 73 18.23 -1.58 -0.09
N TYR A 74 19.41 -1.56 -0.75
CA TYR A 74 20.08 -2.76 -1.30
C TYR A 74 20.69 -3.67 -0.21
N VAL A 75 19.95 -3.92 0.86
CA VAL A 75 20.29 -4.95 1.86
C VAL A 75 19.12 -5.89 1.99
N LYS A 76 19.42 -7.13 2.32
CA LYS A 76 18.42 -8.12 2.61
C LYS A 76 17.43 -7.63 3.69
N PRO A 77 16.12 -7.68 3.43
CA PRO A 77 15.12 -7.35 4.43
C PRO A 77 15.10 -8.41 5.53
N ASN A 78 14.67 -8.02 6.73
CA ASN A 78 14.42 -8.94 7.84
C ASN A 78 12.92 -9.03 8.07
N THR A 79 12.41 -10.26 8.12
CA THR A 79 11.01 -10.53 8.41
C THR A 79 10.85 -10.91 9.88
N TYR A 80 9.87 -10.30 10.55
CA TYR A 80 9.53 -10.59 11.93
C TYR A 80 8.04 -10.93 12.05
N MET A 81 7.75 -12.00 12.78
CA MET A 81 6.42 -12.31 13.28
C MET A 81 6.22 -11.55 14.59
N LEU A 82 5.11 -10.85 14.76
CA LEU A 82 4.77 -10.20 16.03
C LEU A 82 3.65 -11.00 16.69
N CYS A 83 3.96 -11.60 17.84
CA CYS A 83 3.12 -12.60 18.48
C CYS A 83 2.52 -12.10 19.79
N TYR A 84 1.31 -12.57 20.13
CA TYR A 84 0.71 -12.42 21.44
C TYR A 84 0.29 -13.80 21.94
N GLU A 85 0.71 -14.20 23.15
CA GLU A 85 0.41 -15.52 23.72
C GLU A 85 0.68 -16.68 22.74
N SER A 86 1.82 -16.63 22.02
CA SER A 86 2.22 -17.59 20.97
C SER A 86 1.41 -17.56 19.67
N GLN A 87 0.40 -16.71 19.54
CA GLN A 87 -0.34 -16.50 18.29
C GLN A 87 0.29 -15.37 17.46
N SER A 88 0.61 -15.62 16.20
CA SER A 88 1.06 -14.57 15.27
C SER A 88 -0.10 -13.65 14.90
N LEU A 89 0.01 -12.36 15.27
CA LEU A 89 -1.00 -11.35 14.97
C LEU A 89 -0.71 -10.56 13.69
N THR A 90 0.57 -10.45 13.34
CA THR A 90 1.06 -9.68 12.21
C THR A 90 2.45 -10.17 11.84
N TYR A 91 2.87 -9.91 10.62
CA TYR A 91 4.29 -9.90 10.28
C TYR A 91 4.67 -8.54 9.74
N VAL A 92 5.94 -8.20 9.91
CA VAL A 92 6.56 -6.99 9.39
C VAL A 92 7.85 -7.34 8.69
N VAL A 93 8.09 -6.65 7.59
CA VAL A 93 9.35 -6.72 6.84
C VAL A 93 10.05 -5.39 7.00
N VAL A 94 11.25 -5.41 7.56
CA VAL A 94 12.05 -4.22 7.83
C VAL A 94 13.38 -4.27 7.11
N GLN A 95 13.81 -3.12 6.58
CA GLN A 95 15.00 -3.05 5.76
C GLN A 95 15.86 -1.83 6.16
N PRO A 96 17.10 -2.04 6.63
CA PRO A 96 18.03 -0.95 6.91
C PRO A 96 18.43 -0.18 5.65
N SER A 97 18.65 1.12 5.77
CA SER A 97 19.16 1.92 4.65
C SER A 97 20.65 1.62 4.39
N THR A 98 21.02 1.57 3.11
CA THR A 98 22.41 1.49 2.62
C THR A 98 22.97 2.83 2.18
N GLN A 99 22.15 3.87 2.10
CA GLN A 99 22.58 5.19 1.62
C GLN A 99 23.56 5.85 2.59
N GLU A 100 24.61 6.45 2.04
CA GLU A 100 25.58 7.21 2.81
C GLU A 100 24.89 8.34 3.59
N GLY A 101 25.26 8.52 4.87
CA GLY A 101 24.59 9.44 5.79
C GLY A 101 23.31 8.91 6.45
N LEU A 102 22.63 7.91 5.86
CA LEU A 102 21.46 7.23 6.46
C LEU A 102 21.78 5.82 6.99
N LYS A 103 22.87 5.22 6.52
CA LYS A 103 23.32 3.88 6.91
C LYS A 103 23.46 3.75 8.42
N GLY A 104 22.81 2.73 8.99
CA GLY A 104 22.78 2.49 10.43
C GLY A 104 21.91 3.46 11.24
N LYS A 105 21.26 4.44 10.58
CA LYS A 105 20.40 5.45 11.22
C LYS A 105 18.94 5.35 10.81
N THR A 106 18.67 4.83 9.61
CA THR A 106 17.32 4.74 9.06
C THR A 106 16.98 3.30 8.66
N VAL A 107 15.76 2.87 8.99
CA VAL A 107 15.15 1.61 8.52
C VAL A 107 13.81 1.94 7.87
N ALA A 108 13.40 1.17 6.87
CA ALA A 108 12.08 1.17 6.28
C ALA A 108 11.25 -0.01 6.81
N LEU A 109 9.96 0.21 7.05
CA LEU A 109 8.94 -0.83 7.12
C LEU A 109 8.44 -1.07 5.68
N CYS A 110 8.99 -2.08 5.02
CA CYS A 110 8.80 -2.33 3.59
C CYS A 110 7.54 -3.13 3.28
N GLU A 111 7.08 -3.98 4.20
CA GLU A 111 5.83 -4.72 4.07
C GLU A 111 5.28 -5.00 5.46
N TYR A 112 3.95 -5.08 5.56
CA TYR A 112 3.26 -5.51 6.77
C TYR A 112 1.89 -6.09 6.41
N ALA A 113 1.39 -6.98 7.26
CA ALA A 113 0.00 -7.44 7.22
C ALA A 113 -0.44 -7.87 8.62
N GLY A 114 -1.74 -7.80 8.91
CA GLY A 114 -2.31 -8.16 10.22
C GLY A 114 -2.54 -6.96 11.14
N SER A 115 -2.43 -7.17 12.46
CA SER A 115 -2.76 -6.14 13.45
C SER A 115 -1.87 -4.89 13.38
N ARG A 116 -2.46 -3.72 13.06
CA ARG A 116 -1.75 -2.43 13.03
C ARG A 116 -1.32 -1.96 14.41
N SER A 117 -2.09 -2.26 15.45
CA SER A 117 -1.70 -1.92 16.83
C SER A 117 -0.47 -2.68 17.28
N ALA A 118 -0.35 -3.97 16.91
CA ALA A 118 0.84 -4.76 17.18
C ALA A 118 2.10 -4.18 16.50
N ILE A 119 1.97 -3.63 15.28
CA ILE A 119 3.06 -2.93 14.60
C ILE A 119 3.50 -1.68 15.39
N ILE A 120 2.55 -0.85 15.85
CA ILE A 120 2.83 0.33 16.68
C ILE A 120 3.58 -0.06 17.96
N GLU A 121 3.10 -1.09 18.66
CA GLU A 121 3.70 -1.62 19.88
C GLU A 121 5.11 -2.17 19.68
N ALA A 122 5.41 -2.71 18.49
CA ALA A 122 6.72 -3.24 18.15
C ALA A 122 7.73 -2.15 17.71
N MET A 123 7.29 -0.93 17.36
CA MET A 123 8.20 0.13 16.90
C MET A 123 9.33 0.44 17.89
N PRO A 124 9.10 0.62 19.21
CA PRO A 124 10.19 0.82 20.17
C PRO A 124 11.25 -0.30 20.13
N TRP A 125 10.82 -1.54 19.93
CA TRP A 125 11.73 -2.67 19.77
C TRP A 125 12.56 -2.58 18.48
N ILE A 126 11.95 -2.18 17.35
CA ILE A 126 12.68 -1.96 16.08
C ILE A 126 13.79 -0.90 16.29
N PHE A 127 13.46 0.21 16.96
CA PHE A 127 14.43 1.26 17.29
C PHE A 127 15.60 0.76 18.12
N LYS A 128 15.32 -0.08 19.12
CA LYS A 128 16.34 -0.69 19.98
C LYS A 128 17.18 -1.70 19.22
N LYS A 129 16.56 -2.60 18.45
CA LYS A 129 17.23 -3.68 17.72
C LYS A 129 18.22 -3.15 16.69
N TYR A 130 17.82 -2.13 15.93
CA TYR A 130 18.64 -1.58 14.85
C TYR A 130 19.48 -0.37 15.26
N GLY A 131 19.30 0.18 16.47
CA GLY A 131 20.03 1.36 16.92
C GLY A 131 19.73 2.63 16.09
N ILE A 132 18.55 2.68 15.47
CA ILE A 132 18.19 3.70 14.46
C ILE A 132 17.73 5.02 15.09
N GLU A 133 17.82 6.09 14.31
CA GLU A 133 17.27 7.41 14.61
C GLU A 133 15.89 7.61 13.98
N LYS A 134 15.60 6.91 12.87
CA LYS A 134 14.39 7.08 12.08
C LYS A 134 13.86 5.75 11.51
N LEU A 135 12.54 5.57 11.56
CA LEU A 135 11.80 4.52 10.87
C LEU A 135 10.87 5.16 9.83
N LEU A 136 10.97 4.70 8.58
CA LEU A 136 10.10 5.12 7.48
C LEU A 136 8.95 4.13 7.34
N VAL A 137 7.72 4.63 7.33
CA VAL A 137 6.51 3.81 7.26
C VAL A 137 5.61 4.34 6.16
N TRP A 138 5.48 3.60 5.07
CA TRP A 138 4.53 3.92 3.99
C TRP A 138 3.19 3.27 4.27
N VAL A 139 2.12 4.06 4.18
CA VAL A 139 0.77 3.62 4.48
C VAL A 139 -0.16 3.95 3.32
N SER A 140 -0.91 2.94 2.89
CA SER A 140 -1.91 3.12 1.82
C SER A 140 -2.95 4.16 2.22
N PRO A 141 -3.45 5.00 1.28
CA PRO A 141 -4.59 5.86 1.53
C PRO A 141 -5.83 5.12 1.99
N PHE A 142 -5.94 3.83 1.70
CA PHE A 142 -7.09 2.99 2.05
C PHE A 142 -6.92 2.27 3.39
N ASP A 143 -5.70 2.26 3.97
CA ASP A 143 -5.48 1.77 5.33
C ASP A 143 -5.83 2.86 6.35
N LEU A 144 -7.13 3.00 6.61
CA LEU A 144 -7.67 4.02 7.51
C LEU A 144 -7.23 3.80 8.97
N GLU A 145 -7.15 2.54 9.38
CA GLU A 145 -6.78 2.16 10.75
C GLU A 145 -5.34 2.56 11.03
N PHE A 146 -4.38 2.18 10.19
CA PHE A 146 -2.98 2.46 10.47
C PHE A 146 -2.71 3.97 10.46
N LYS A 147 -3.28 4.69 9.49
CA LYS A 147 -3.21 6.15 9.44
C LYS A 147 -3.80 6.79 10.71
N TYR A 148 -4.94 6.29 11.19
CA TYR A 148 -5.56 6.78 12.41
C TYR A 148 -4.65 6.56 13.63
N LEU A 149 -4.10 5.35 13.78
CA LEU A 149 -3.22 5.00 14.89
C LEU A 149 -1.94 5.84 14.89
N LEU A 150 -1.27 6.00 13.75
CA LEU A 150 -0.06 6.83 13.63
C LEU A 150 -0.35 8.30 13.94
N LYS A 151 -1.47 8.84 13.44
CA LYS A 151 -1.89 10.22 13.77
C LYS A 151 -2.24 10.39 15.24
N LYS A 152 -2.84 9.38 15.88
CA LYS A 152 -3.13 9.38 17.32
C LYS A 152 -1.86 9.44 18.15
N MET A 153 -0.75 8.90 17.64
CA MET A 153 0.58 9.04 18.24
C MET A 153 1.25 10.40 17.96
N GLY A 154 0.53 11.37 17.37
CA GLY A 154 1.03 12.71 17.08
C GLY A 154 1.79 12.84 15.76
N LEU A 155 1.92 11.76 14.98
CA LEU A 155 2.67 11.77 13.74
C LEU A 155 1.89 12.45 12.60
N LYS A 156 2.61 13.21 11.78
CA LYS A 156 2.08 13.83 10.56
C LYS A 156 2.70 13.15 9.35
N PRO A 157 1.90 12.66 8.39
CA PRO A 157 2.44 12.07 7.19
C PRO A 157 2.79 13.14 6.16
N GLU A 158 3.82 12.84 5.37
CA GLU A 158 4.02 13.43 4.06
C GLU A 158 3.24 12.60 3.03
N VAL A 159 2.81 13.22 1.94
CA VAL A 159 2.11 12.53 0.85
C VAL A 159 3.05 12.52 -0.36
N GLU A 160 3.35 11.34 -0.86
CA GLU A 160 4.20 11.13 -2.03
C GLU A 160 3.64 10.01 -2.91
N ASP A 161 3.96 10.03 -4.20
CA ASP A 161 3.69 8.86 -5.04
C ASP A 161 4.58 7.71 -4.60
N LEU A 162 4.12 6.47 -4.81
CA LEU A 162 4.87 5.28 -4.46
C LEU A 162 6.24 5.27 -5.17
N PRO A 163 7.37 5.42 -4.45
CA PRO A 163 8.68 5.56 -5.08
C PRO A 163 9.05 4.32 -5.92
N GLY A 164 9.55 4.52 -7.14
CA GLY A 164 10.05 3.44 -8.00
C GLY A 164 9.00 2.63 -8.75
N HIS A 165 7.71 2.94 -8.58
CA HIS A 165 6.63 2.18 -9.17
C HIS A 165 5.88 3.04 -10.20
N THR A 166 5.49 2.43 -11.32
CA THR A 166 4.69 3.10 -12.34
C THR A 166 3.52 2.24 -12.78
N ILE A 167 2.41 2.89 -13.11
CA ILE A 167 1.21 2.23 -13.61
C ILE A 167 0.98 2.64 -15.07
N ARG A 168 0.53 1.67 -15.89
CA ARG A 168 0.07 1.91 -17.25
C ARG A 168 -1.31 1.26 -17.42
N MET A 169 -2.27 2.03 -17.91
CA MET A 169 -3.55 1.48 -18.35
C MET A 169 -3.33 0.71 -19.66
N ILE A 170 -3.54 -0.60 -19.62
CA ILE A 170 -3.41 -1.49 -20.80
C ILE A 170 -4.77 -1.66 -21.47
N ASP A 171 -5.77 -2.06 -20.70
CA ASP A 171 -7.14 -2.34 -21.15
C ASP A 171 -8.14 -1.85 -20.10
N PHE A 172 -8.60 -0.61 -20.30
CA PHE A 172 -9.50 0.09 -19.40
C PHE A 172 -10.90 -0.51 -19.39
N GLN A 173 -11.41 -0.90 -20.55
CA GLN A 173 -12.74 -1.48 -20.67
C GLN A 173 -12.81 -2.82 -19.92
N ARG A 174 -11.80 -3.69 -20.08
CA ARG A 174 -11.73 -4.97 -19.38
C ARG A 174 -11.51 -4.80 -17.88
N LEU A 175 -10.67 -3.83 -17.47
CA LEU A 175 -10.49 -3.50 -16.06
C LEU A 175 -11.83 -3.11 -15.41
N CYS A 176 -12.54 -2.15 -16.02
CA CYS A 176 -13.84 -1.71 -15.50
C CYS A 176 -14.90 -2.81 -15.51
N GLY A 177 -14.91 -3.69 -16.53
CA GLY A 177 -15.77 -4.86 -16.54
C GLY A 177 -15.50 -5.81 -15.37
N ARG A 178 -14.22 -6.00 -14.99
CA ARG A 178 -13.86 -6.79 -13.79
C ARG A 178 -14.18 -6.09 -12.47
N LEU A 179 -14.22 -4.76 -12.47
CA LEU A 179 -14.59 -3.94 -11.32
C LEU A 179 -16.11 -3.74 -11.19
N GLN A 180 -16.91 -4.28 -12.11
CA GLN A 180 -18.37 -4.15 -12.07
C GLN A 180 -18.98 -4.52 -10.69
N PRO A 181 -18.62 -5.64 -10.03
CA PRO A 181 -19.16 -5.95 -8.71
C PRO A 181 -18.85 -4.89 -7.65
N TYR A 182 -17.65 -4.28 -7.73
CA TYR A 182 -17.29 -3.16 -6.86
C TYR A 182 -18.15 -1.93 -7.17
N PHE A 183 -18.38 -1.60 -8.45
CA PHE A 183 -19.27 -0.50 -8.83
C PHE A 183 -20.71 -0.71 -8.36
N GLU A 184 -21.22 -1.94 -8.42
CA GLU A 184 -22.58 -2.29 -7.98
C GLU A 184 -22.76 -2.05 -6.48
N VAL A 185 -21.76 -2.37 -5.67
CA VAL A 185 -21.77 -2.08 -4.22
C VAL A 185 -21.85 -0.58 -3.94
N HIS A 186 -21.18 0.25 -4.73
CA HIS A 186 -21.08 1.69 -4.47
C HIS A 186 -22.15 2.56 -5.16
N LEU A 187 -22.73 2.08 -6.26
CA LEU A 187 -23.70 2.82 -7.08
C LEU A 187 -25.08 2.16 -7.12
N GLY A 188 -25.16 0.84 -6.91
CA GLY A 188 -26.35 0.03 -7.18
C GLY A 188 -26.47 -0.37 -8.65
N PHE A 189 -27.15 -1.50 -8.89
CA PHE A 189 -27.26 -2.12 -10.22
C PHE A 189 -27.78 -1.18 -11.32
N ARG A 190 -28.80 -0.38 -11.02
CA ARG A 190 -29.44 0.53 -12.00
C ARG A 190 -28.49 1.58 -12.54
N ASP A 191 -27.62 2.13 -11.70
CA ASP A 191 -26.66 3.15 -12.13
C ASP A 191 -25.48 2.49 -12.87
N VAL A 192 -25.08 1.28 -12.48
CA VAL A 192 -24.01 0.54 -13.17
C VAL A 192 -24.41 0.14 -14.59
N GLU A 193 -25.67 -0.25 -14.83
CA GLU A 193 -26.18 -0.55 -16.19
C GLU A 193 -26.10 0.65 -17.15
N LEU A 194 -26.12 1.88 -16.61
CA LEU A 194 -26.04 3.12 -17.37
C LEU A 194 -24.60 3.63 -17.54
N LEU A 195 -23.63 2.96 -16.93
CA LEU A 195 -22.22 3.32 -16.94
C LEU A 195 -21.50 2.57 -18.06
N ASN A 196 -20.82 3.30 -18.93
CA ASN A 196 -20.07 2.71 -20.03
C ASN A 196 -18.62 3.20 -20.06
N PHE A 197 -17.72 2.27 -20.31
CA PHE A 197 -16.28 2.52 -20.39
C PHE A 197 -15.77 2.10 -21.75
N ARG A 198 -15.04 3.00 -22.44
CA ARG A 198 -14.45 2.70 -23.75
C ARG A 198 -13.01 3.14 -23.79
N GLN A 199 -12.23 2.46 -24.62
CA GLN A 199 -10.87 2.82 -24.93
C GLN A 199 -10.67 2.74 -26.44
N GLU A 200 -10.27 3.86 -27.04
CA GLU A 200 -9.92 3.97 -28.45
C GLU A 200 -8.51 4.57 -28.53
N ASN A 201 -7.52 3.75 -28.87
CA ASN A 201 -6.10 4.11 -28.77
C ASN A 201 -5.74 4.64 -27.36
N ASP A 202 -5.21 5.85 -27.25
CA ASP A 202 -4.85 6.52 -25.99
C ASP A 202 -5.97 7.42 -25.42
N VAL A 203 -7.19 7.32 -25.95
CA VAL A 203 -8.36 8.04 -25.48
C VAL A 203 -9.27 7.10 -24.69
N PHE A 204 -9.52 7.47 -23.44
CA PHE A 204 -10.34 6.72 -22.50
C PHE A 204 -11.62 7.49 -22.23
N THR A 205 -12.76 6.85 -22.44
CA THR A 205 -14.07 7.51 -22.35
C THR A 205 -14.90 6.88 -21.24
N VAL A 206 -15.51 7.72 -20.42
CA VAL A 206 -16.53 7.30 -19.44
C VAL A 206 -17.84 7.99 -19.76
N GLU A 207 -18.90 7.22 -19.88
CA GLU A 207 -20.25 7.69 -20.19
C GLU A 207 -21.20 7.30 -19.06
N PHE A 208 -22.09 8.22 -18.69
CA PHE A 208 -23.20 7.94 -17.81
C PHE A 208 -24.40 8.76 -18.23
N LYS A 209 -25.50 8.08 -18.59
CA LYS A 209 -26.70 8.71 -19.19
C LYS A 209 -26.29 9.56 -20.40
N ASN A 210 -26.57 10.87 -20.37
CA ASN A 210 -26.27 11.81 -21.44
C ASN A 210 -24.93 12.55 -21.24
N GLN A 211 -24.13 12.16 -20.25
CA GLN A 211 -22.85 12.79 -19.93
C GLN A 211 -21.70 11.90 -20.38
N ARG A 212 -20.65 12.54 -20.94
CA ARG A 212 -19.44 11.87 -21.40
C ARG A 212 -18.22 12.67 -20.98
N LEU A 213 -17.18 11.98 -20.52
CA LEU A 213 -15.87 12.54 -20.25
C LEU A 213 -14.79 11.73 -20.99
N HIS A 214 -13.77 12.45 -21.43
CA HIS A 214 -12.60 11.89 -22.09
C HIS A 214 -11.36 12.13 -21.23
N PHE A 215 -10.50 11.14 -21.19
CA PHE A 215 -9.25 11.13 -20.46
C PHE A 215 -8.14 10.66 -21.38
N ASP A 216 -6.96 11.25 -21.24
CA ASP A 216 -5.74 10.66 -21.80
C ASP A 216 -5.21 9.54 -20.88
N SER A 217 -4.14 8.87 -21.33
CA SER A 217 -3.51 7.78 -20.59
C SER A 217 -3.00 8.14 -19.19
N ARG A 218 -2.59 9.39 -18.95
CA ARG A 218 -2.16 9.84 -17.62
C ARG A 218 -3.38 10.12 -16.74
N MET A 219 -4.35 10.84 -17.27
CA MET A 219 -5.56 11.22 -16.55
C MET A 219 -6.38 10.00 -16.13
N VAL A 220 -6.51 8.97 -16.97
CA VAL A 220 -7.29 7.77 -16.62
C VAL A 220 -6.63 6.98 -15.48
N VAL A 221 -5.30 6.88 -15.46
CA VAL A 221 -4.59 6.19 -14.37
C VAL A 221 -4.74 6.96 -13.07
N ARG A 222 -4.60 8.29 -13.12
CA ARG A 222 -4.80 9.17 -11.96
C ARG A 222 -6.25 9.18 -11.48
N LEU A 223 -7.21 8.95 -12.37
CA LEU A 223 -8.63 8.79 -12.02
C LEU A 223 -8.79 7.50 -11.23
N VAL A 224 -8.35 6.39 -11.81
CA VAL A 224 -8.57 5.06 -11.26
C VAL A 224 -7.82 4.84 -9.95
N PHE A 225 -6.55 5.23 -9.86
CA PHE A 225 -5.69 4.90 -8.70
C PHE A 225 -5.33 6.10 -7.82
N GLY A 226 -5.80 7.30 -8.17
CA GLY A 226 -5.43 8.53 -7.47
C GLY A 226 -4.06 9.05 -7.88
N SER A 227 -3.66 10.19 -7.32
CA SER A 227 -2.38 10.83 -7.57
C SER A 227 -2.08 11.88 -6.50
N VAL A 228 -0.79 12.14 -6.22
CA VAL A 228 -0.37 13.30 -5.41
C VAL A 228 -0.35 14.61 -6.21
N GLU A 229 -0.37 14.55 -7.54
CA GLU A 229 -0.42 15.71 -8.42
C GLU A 229 -1.78 16.43 -8.33
N GLU A 230 -1.86 17.66 -8.86
CA GLU A 230 -3.06 18.53 -8.83
C GLU A 230 -4.36 17.78 -9.15
N PRO A 231 -5.47 17.99 -8.40
CA PRO A 231 -6.72 17.27 -8.61
C PRO A 231 -7.14 17.24 -10.09
N LEU A 232 -7.53 16.06 -10.60
CA LEU A 232 -8.03 15.94 -11.96
C LEU A 232 -9.13 16.97 -12.21
N LYS A 233 -9.06 17.66 -13.35
CA LYS A 233 -10.05 18.64 -13.80
C LYS A 233 -11.31 17.93 -14.30
N ILE A 234 -11.98 17.21 -13.42
CA ILE A 234 -13.33 16.67 -13.64
C ILE A 234 -14.31 17.79 -13.33
N PRO A 235 -15.37 18.00 -14.16
CA PRO A 235 -16.42 18.96 -13.83
C PRO A 235 -16.88 18.78 -12.38
N LYS A 236 -16.91 19.86 -11.61
CA LYS A 236 -17.27 19.77 -10.17
C LYS A 236 -18.71 19.30 -9.96
N ASN A 237 -19.56 19.56 -10.95
CA ASN A 237 -20.99 19.33 -10.96
C ASN A 237 -21.38 18.37 -12.09
N GLY A 238 -22.47 17.63 -11.90
CA GLY A 238 -22.98 16.65 -12.86
C GLY A 238 -23.08 15.25 -12.25
N GLU A 239 -23.97 14.44 -12.79
CA GLU A 239 -24.20 13.09 -12.31
C GLU A 239 -22.98 12.19 -12.54
N LEU A 240 -22.33 12.29 -13.70
CA LEU A 240 -21.11 11.56 -14.03
C LEU A 240 -19.98 11.88 -13.05
N ALA A 241 -19.76 13.16 -12.74
CA ALA A 241 -18.76 13.56 -11.76
C ALA A 241 -19.06 13.04 -10.35
N THR A 242 -20.35 12.94 -10.00
CA THR A 242 -20.80 12.42 -8.70
C THR A 242 -20.56 10.92 -8.58
N ILE A 243 -20.88 10.14 -9.62
CA ILE A 243 -20.63 8.69 -9.59
C ILE A 243 -19.13 8.37 -9.64
N LEU A 244 -18.33 9.13 -10.40
CA LEU A 244 -16.89 8.90 -10.49
C LEU A 244 -16.21 9.06 -9.13
N LYS A 245 -16.63 10.04 -8.32
CA LYS A 245 -16.14 10.23 -6.95
C LYS A 245 -16.52 9.10 -5.99
N LYS A 246 -17.57 8.32 -6.29
CA LYS A 246 -18.00 7.18 -5.47
C LYS A 246 -17.22 5.91 -5.76
N ILE A 247 -16.80 5.72 -7.01
CA ILE A 247 -16.11 4.49 -7.45
C ILE A 247 -14.60 4.67 -7.61
N PHE A 248 -14.11 5.91 -7.70
CA PHE A 248 -12.70 6.21 -7.86
C PHE A 248 -12.20 7.24 -6.83
N PRO A 249 -10.92 7.16 -6.41
CA PRO A 249 -9.96 6.11 -6.78
C PRO A 249 -10.28 4.77 -6.09
N ILE A 250 -9.88 3.66 -6.73
CA ILE A 250 -9.93 2.33 -6.12
C ILE A 250 -8.66 2.08 -5.28
N PRO A 251 -8.74 1.16 -4.29
CA PRO A 251 -7.56 0.74 -3.55
C PRO A 251 -6.46 0.17 -4.46
N PHE A 252 -5.24 0.69 -4.31
CA PHE A 252 -4.05 0.16 -4.96
C PHE A 252 -3.30 -0.79 -4.00
N PRO A 253 -2.98 -2.03 -4.40
CA PRO A 253 -2.24 -2.96 -3.55
C PRO A 253 -0.81 -2.48 -3.34
N TRP A 254 -0.34 -2.53 -2.08
CA TRP A 254 1.04 -2.26 -1.75
C TRP A 254 1.93 -3.42 -2.27
N PRO A 255 2.96 -3.15 -3.08
CA PRO A 255 3.83 -4.20 -3.63
C PRO A 255 4.64 -4.92 -2.56
N GLY A 256 5.09 -4.22 -1.51
CA GLY A 256 5.89 -4.87 -0.46
C GLY A 256 7.17 -5.47 -1.02
N LEU A 257 7.39 -6.76 -0.75
CA LEU A 257 8.49 -7.54 -1.31
C LEU A 257 8.34 -7.83 -2.81
N GLU A 258 7.14 -7.69 -3.38
CA GLU A 258 6.87 -7.79 -4.81
C GLU A 258 7.29 -6.49 -5.52
N ALA A 259 8.59 -6.20 -5.50
CA ALA A 259 9.15 -5.38 -6.56
C ALA A 259 9.38 -6.35 -7.73
N PHE A 260 8.48 -6.38 -8.72
CA PHE A 260 8.64 -6.75 -10.16
C PHE A 260 7.37 -7.40 -10.73
#